data_AF-A0A7J6WU15-F1
#
_entry.id   AF-A0A7J6WU15-F1
#
_cell.length_a   1.000
_cell.length_b   1.000
_cell.length_c   1.000
_cell.angle_alpha   90.00
_cell.angle_beta   90.00
_cell.angle_gamma   90.00
#
_symmetry.space_group_name_H-M   'P 1'
#
loop_
_entity.id
_entity.type
_entity.pdbx_description
1 polymer ?
#
loop_
_entity_poly.entity_id
_entity_poly.type
_entity_poly.pdbx_seq_one_letter_code
_entity_poly.pdbx_strand_id
1 'polypeptide(L)'
;MLWGFVIIFVFRFIVSTLRFWGFSRGYGNGVFVSKRDRSLGGREVVVGKMRFKERQGKKKKKGFDFNVPINPLSPSIDMERTKTNDAALQPMKWVSTVEELPQWWPDSAPSTLRPSTKNNQEFQKEADRLIRAIMDNRMCGKDMTGDDIIQFRRICKVSDARVHIDTANARDSLYRASVDFVLNSCSSSASSSTIPQIDDEDPRQFLSGLANSIELQNIRAARIVSAAVAARTRSWFLQAWALEMQGNRAEALMELTKISLIHQIFPPTESSPEMEMVAHGLEKHLRLEQRKHLFNLLAEFCGSPSKSATEALGLITKPSVVEDIIN
;
A
#
# COMPACT_ATOMS: atom_id res chain seq x y z
N MET A 1 -47.86 27.95 20.07
CA MET A 1 -47.29 26.67 19.56
C MET A 1 -46.81 26.75 18.10
N LEU A 2 -47.45 27.50 17.19
CA LEU A 2 -47.03 27.58 15.77
C LEU A 2 -45.78 28.44 15.49
N TRP A 3 -45.43 29.40 16.36
CA TRP A 3 -44.29 30.29 16.13
C TRP A 3 -42.91 29.66 16.44
N GLY A 4 -42.88 28.62 17.27
CA GLY A 4 -41.62 27.91 17.60
C GLY A 4 -41.09 27.06 16.42
N PHE A 5 -41.99 26.49 15.62
CA PHE A 5 -41.61 25.67 14.46
C PHE A 5 -41.02 26.51 13.32
N VAL A 6 -41.50 27.74 13.13
CA VAL A 6 -40.98 28.65 12.09
C VAL A 6 -39.55 29.07 12.41
N ILE A 7 -39.22 29.33 13.69
CA ILE A 7 -37.87 29.71 14.11
C ILE A 7 -36.88 28.56 13.89
N ILE A 8 -37.27 27.32 14.15
CA ILE A 8 -36.40 26.15 13.95
C ILE A 8 -36.12 25.91 12.45
N PHE A 9 -37.12 26.10 11.58
CA PHE A 9 -36.95 25.96 10.15
C PHE A 9 -36.07 27.08 9.55
N VAL A 10 -36.24 28.32 10.00
CA VAL A 10 -35.38 29.44 9.57
C VAL A 10 -33.95 29.26 10.08
N PHE A 11 -33.76 28.79 11.32
CA PHE A 11 -32.42 28.53 11.86
C PHE A 11 -31.73 27.36 11.13
N ARG A 12 -32.46 26.29 10.80
CA ARG A 12 -31.92 25.19 9.98
C ARG A 12 -31.58 25.63 8.56
N PHE A 13 -32.40 26.52 7.97
CA PHE A 13 -32.14 27.03 6.63
C PHE A 13 -30.94 27.98 6.60
N ILE A 14 -30.77 28.83 7.62
CA ILE A 14 -29.61 29.72 7.80
C ILE A 14 -28.34 28.92 8.10
N VAL A 15 -28.38 27.88 8.95
CA VAL A 15 -27.22 27.01 9.20
C VAL A 15 -26.85 26.17 7.97
N SER A 16 -27.84 25.75 7.17
CA SER A 16 -27.65 25.07 5.89
C SER A 16 -26.99 25.99 4.85
N THR A 17 -27.47 27.22 4.71
CA THR A 17 -26.90 28.20 3.76
C THR A 17 -25.55 28.76 4.23
N LEU A 18 -25.30 28.88 5.54
CA LEU A 18 -23.97 29.22 6.07
C LEU A 18 -22.97 28.06 5.98
N ARG A 19 -23.40 26.79 6.00
CA ARG A 19 -22.52 25.65 5.68
C ARG A 19 -22.16 25.58 4.19
N PHE A 20 -23.03 26.09 3.32
CA PHE A 20 -22.77 26.17 1.88
C PHE A 20 -21.95 27.40 1.48
N TRP A 21 -21.89 28.44 2.34
CA TRP A 21 -21.24 29.73 2.05
C TRP A 21 -20.22 30.18 3.11
N GLY A 22 -19.56 29.23 3.78
CA GLY A 22 -18.50 29.50 4.76
C GLY A 22 -17.09 29.50 4.16
N PHE A 23 -16.61 30.69 3.81
CA PHE A 23 -15.20 31.10 3.68
C PHE A 23 -14.34 30.58 2.52
N SER A 24 -14.62 31.12 1.33
CA SER A 24 -13.55 31.65 0.46
C SER A 24 -13.38 33.14 0.77
N ARG A 25 -12.36 33.51 1.56
CA ARG A 25 -11.88 34.89 1.64
C ARG A 25 -10.38 34.92 1.90
N GLY A 26 -9.63 35.07 0.79
CA GLY A 26 -8.32 35.69 0.73
C GLY A 26 -7.12 34.83 1.11
N TYR A 27 -6.48 34.19 0.14
CA TYR A 27 -5.07 34.44 -0.23
C TYR A 27 -4.66 33.53 -1.41
N GLY A 28 -4.52 34.14 -2.59
CA GLY A 28 -3.74 33.60 -3.72
C GLY A 28 -4.49 32.68 -4.68
N ASN A 29 -4.83 33.23 -5.85
CA ASN A 29 -5.26 32.52 -7.06
C ASN A 29 -4.42 31.25 -7.31
N GLY A 30 -5.01 30.09 -7.09
CA GLY A 30 -4.48 28.83 -7.57
C GLY A 30 -5.57 27.79 -7.64
N VAL A 31 -5.90 27.36 -8.86
CA VAL A 31 -6.78 26.22 -9.08
C VAL A 31 -6.04 24.98 -8.58
N PHE A 32 -6.62 24.28 -7.60
CA PHE A 32 -6.10 23.00 -7.14
C PHE A 32 -6.63 21.91 -8.06
N VAL A 33 -5.74 21.07 -8.57
CA VAL A 33 -6.11 19.90 -9.37
C VAL A 33 -6.09 18.70 -8.44
N SER A 34 -7.26 18.17 -8.12
CA SER A 34 -7.38 16.86 -7.47
C SER A 34 -7.29 15.78 -8.55
N LYS A 35 -6.56 14.70 -8.25
CA LYS A 35 -6.55 13.50 -9.08
C LYS A 35 -6.80 12.32 -8.16
N ARG A 36 -7.70 11.43 -8.58
CA ARG A 36 -8.00 10.18 -7.88
C ARG A 36 -6.78 9.27 -8.00
N ASP A 37 -6.07 9.06 -6.89
CA ASP A 37 -4.90 8.20 -6.84
C ASP A 37 -5.33 6.76 -6.55
N ARG A 38 -5.03 5.85 -7.47
CA ARG A 38 -5.38 4.43 -7.38
C ARG A 38 -4.46 3.67 -6.42
N SER A 39 -3.29 4.21 -6.10
CA SER A 39 -2.37 3.62 -5.12
C SER A 39 -2.80 3.84 -3.66
N LEU A 40 -3.81 4.69 -3.43
CA LEU A 40 -4.31 5.06 -2.11
C LEU A 40 -5.76 4.59 -1.86
N GLY A 41 -6.19 3.53 -2.53
CA GLY A 41 -7.53 2.95 -2.30
C GLY A 41 -8.69 3.85 -2.70
N GLY A 42 -8.49 4.76 -3.67
CA GLY A 42 -9.56 5.56 -4.26
C GLY A 42 -9.89 6.88 -3.55
N ARG A 43 -9.05 7.33 -2.60
CA ARG A 43 -9.18 8.66 -1.98
C ARG A 43 -8.62 9.76 -2.90
N GLU A 44 -9.22 10.95 -2.86
CA GLU A 44 -8.72 12.11 -3.62
C GLU A 44 -7.56 12.77 -2.89
N VAL A 45 -6.46 13.00 -3.61
CA VAL A 45 -5.31 13.73 -3.11
C VAL A 45 -5.06 14.94 -3.99
N VAL A 46 -4.75 16.08 -3.36
CA VAL A 46 -4.41 17.32 -4.07
C VAL A 46 -2.98 17.19 -4.60
N VAL A 47 -2.84 17.07 -5.92
CA VAL A 47 -1.54 16.75 -6.57
C VAL A 47 -0.74 18.01 -6.93
N GLY A 48 -1.30 19.21 -6.75
CA GLY A 48 -0.53 20.45 -6.90
C GLY A 48 -1.36 21.73 -6.86
N LYS A 49 -0.64 22.85 -6.68
CA LYS A 49 -1.19 24.22 -6.73
C LYS A 49 -0.82 24.85 -8.08
N MET A 50 -1.80 25.17 -8.91
CA MET A 50 -1.56 25.88 -10.17
C MET A 50 -1.24 27.34 -9.86
N ARG A 51 0.04 27.75 -9.92
CA ARG A 51 0.41 29.17 -9.77
C ARG A 51 0.20 29.90 -11.10
N PHE A 52 -0.78 30.80 -11.17
CA PHE A 52 -0.85 31.77 -12.26
C PHE A 52 0.31 32.76 -12.12
N LYS A 53 1.37 32.59 -12.92
CA LYS A 53 2.35 33.65 -13.14
C LYS A 53 1.76 34.61 -14.18
N GLU A 54 1.35 35.78 -13.70
CA GLU A 54 1.04 36.93 -14.54
C GLU A 54 2.30 37.28 -15.37
N ARG A 55 2.14 37.26 -16.69
CA ARG A 55 3.24 37.41 -17.66
C ARG A 55 3.35 38.87 -18.09
N GLN A 56 4.46 39.53 -17.78
CA GLN A 56 5.02 40.51 -18.71
C GLN A 56 5.96 39.79 -19.68
N GLY A 57 5.64 39.93 -20.97
CA GLY A 57 6.45 39.72 -22.17
C GLY A 57 7.61 38.71 -22.14
N LYS A 58 7.34 37.48 -22.62
CA LYS A 58 8.13 36.74 -23.63
C LYS A 58 7.59 35.30 -23.77
N LYS A 59 7.29 34.89 -25.00
CA LYS A 59 6.80 33.55 -25.36
C LYS A 59 7.84 32.49 -24.99
N LYS A 60 7.54 31.63 -24.02
CA LYS A 60 8.15 30.29 -23.86
C LYS A 60 7.07 29.25 -23.58
N LYS A 61 7.28 28.06 -24.16
CA LYS A 61 6.38 26.89 -24.19
C LYS A 61 5.92 26.49 -22.78
N LYS A 62 4.67 26.02 -22.67
CA LYS A 62 4.09 25.44 -21.44
C LYS A 62 4.80 24.11 -21.16
N GLY A 63 5.71 24.09 -20.18
CA GLY A 63 6.23 22.87 -19.59
C GLY A 63 5.45 22.57 -18.31
N PHE A 64 4.82 21.41 -18.24
CA PHE A 64 4.35 20.82 -16.99
C PHE A 64 5.54 20.06 -16.39
N ASP A 65 6.08 20.53 -15.27
CA ASP A 65 7.11 19.79 -14.52
C ASP A 65 6.41 18.66 -13.74
N PHE A 66 6.28 17.49 -14.38
CA PHE A 66 6.04 16.25 -13.66
C PHE A 66 7.40 15.69 -13.23
N ASN A 67 7.64 15.63 -11.92
CA ASN A 67 8.60 14.69 -11.37
C ASN A 67 7.98 13.30 -11.53
N VAL A 68 8.23 12.67 -12.67
CA VAL A 68 7.80 11.30 -12.97
C VAL A 68 8.52 10.38 -11.99
N PRO A 69 7.80 9.51 -11.24
CA PRO A 69 8.47 8.46 -10.48
C PRO A 69 9.16 7.53 -11.49
N ILE A 70 10.48 7.46 -11.41
CA ILE A 70 11.31 6.58 -12.23
C ILE A 70 10.84 5.14 -11.99
N ASN A 71 10.47 4.46 -13.07
CA ASN A 71 10.14 3.05 -13.07
C ASN A 71 11.40 2.25 -12.68
N PRO A 72 11.41 1.44 -11.61
CA PRO A 72 12.61 0.75 -11.13
C PRO A 72 13.11 -0.40 -12.03
N LEU A 73 12.64 -0.50 -13.27
CA LEU A 73 12.98 -1.58 -14.22
C LEU A 73 13.29 -1.10 -15.65
N SER A 74 13.62 0.18 -15.88
CA SER A 74 14.11 0.62 -17.21
C SER A 74 15.61 0.36 -17.36
N PRO A 75 16.09 -0.23 -18.48
CA PRO A 75 17.51 -0.35 -18.76
C PRO A 75 18.13 1.05 -18.94
N SER A 76 19.31 1.25 -18.37
CA SER A 76 20.05 2.51 -18.42
C SER A 76 20.43 2.85 -19.87
N ILE A 77 19.83 3.91 -20.41
CA ILE A 77 20.37 4.58 -21.60
C ILE A 77 21.53 5.43 -21.11
N ASP A 78 22.73 5.10 -21.60
CA ASP A 78 23.97 5.82 -21.37
C ASP A 78 23.78 7.33 -21.48
N MET A 79 24.12 8.06 -20.42
CA MET A 79 24.22 9.51 -20.47
C MET A 79 25.62 9.96 -20.09
N GLU A 80 26.15 10.72 -21.03
CA GLU A 80 27.52 11.14 -21.20
C GLU A 80 28.03 12.01 -20.04
N ARG A 81 29.26 11.68 -19.66
CA ARG A 81 30.17 12.28 -18.70
C ARG A 81 30.09 13.81 -18.62
N THR A 82 29.62 14.36 -17.50
CA THR A 82 30.00 15.71 -17.07
C THR A 82 30.69 15.61 -15.71
N LYS A 83 32.01 15.86 -15.71
CA LYS A 83 32.89 15.83 -14.53
C LYS A 83 32.62 17.03 -13.63
N THR A 84 32.24 16.80 -12.37
CA THR A 84 32.50 17.72 -11.26
C THR A 84 32.79 16.93 -9.97
N ASN A 85 34.06 16.94 -9.61
CA ASN A 85 34.76 16.65 -8.35
C ASN A 85 34.04 15.95 -7.19
N ASP A 86 34.62 14.80 -6.84
CA ASP A 86 34.40 13.96 -5.67
C ASP A 86 34.76 14.62 -4.33
N ALA A 87 33.87 14.50 -3.35
CA ALA A 87 34.16 13.96 -2.01
C ALA A 87 32.86 13.82 -1.21
N ALA A 88 32.65 12.63 -0.61
CA ALA A 88 31.57 12.27 0.32
C ALA A 88 30.22 11.81 -0.25
N LEU A 89 30.22 10.82 -1.14
CA LEU A 89 29.13 9.84 -1.23
C LEU A 89 29.75 8.45 -1.38
N GLN A 90 30.05 7.82 -0.25
CA GLN A 90 30.32 6.38 -0.25
C GLN A 90 29.04 5.67 -0.72
N PRO A 91 29.07 4.89 -1.82
CA PRO A 91 27.92 4.09 -2.20
C PRO A 91 27.73 3.03 -1.11
N MET A 92 26.57 3.08 -0.46
CA MET A 92 26.12 2.05 0.47
C MET A 92 26.27 0.70 -0.24
N LYS A 93 27.11 -0.17 0.33
CA LYS A 93 27.35 -1.51 -0.18
C LYS A 93 26.04 -2.27 -0.06
N TRP A 94 25.28 -2.37 -1.16
CA TRP A 94 24.11 -3.23 -1.25
C TRP A 94 24.59 -4.64 -0.97
N VAL A 95 24.37 -5.11 0.26
CA VAL A 95 24.54 -6.51 0.59
C VAL A 95 23.49 -7.21 -0.26
N SER A 96 23.95 -7.90 -1.30
CA SER A 96 23.13 -8.80 -2.09
C SER A 96 22.79 -9.97 -1.19
N THR A 97 21.81 -9.79 -0.31
CA THR A 97 21.21 -10.87 0.45
C THR A 97 20.67 -11.87 -0.55
N VAL A 98 21.11 -13.12 -0.45
CA VAL A 98 20.57 -14.24 -1.23
C VAL A 98 19.04 -14.16 -1.16
N GLU A 99 18.35 -14.16 -2.31
CA GLU A 99 16.88 -14.07 -2.37
C GLU A 99 16.27 -15.37 -1.81
N GLU A 100 16.16 -15.44 -0.50
CA GLU A 100 15.48 -16.53 0.21
C GLU A 100 14.00 -16.21 0.38
N LEU A 101 13.17 -17.25 0.41
CA LEU A 101 11.76 -17.09 0.75
C LEU A 101 11.64 -16.61 2.21
N PRO A 102 10.78 -15.62 2.50
CA PRO A 102 10.54 -15.21 3.87
C PRO A 102 10.02 -16.39 4.72
N GLN A 103 10.40 -16.44 5.99
CA GLN A 103 10.01 -17.52 6.91
C GLN A 103 8.49 -17.67 7.08
N TRP A 104 7.73 -16.61 6.84
CA TRP A 104 6.27 -16.65 6.90
C TRP A 104 5.62 -17.20 5.62
N TRP A 105 6.38 -17.34 4.53
CA TRP A 105 5.86 -17.92 3.30
C TRP A 105 5.55 -19.40 3.52
N PRO A 106 4.33 -19.89 3.21
CA PRO A 106 4.01 -21.28 3.44
C PRO A 106 4.89 -22.23 2.66
N ASP A 107 5.36 -23.28 3.35
CA ASP A 107 5.87 -24.48 2.68
C ASP A 107 4.79 -25.03 1.75
N SER A 108 5.21 -25.58 0.61
CA SER A 108 4.30 -26.04 -0.44
C SER A 108 3.21 -26.92 0.17
N ALA A 109 1.97 -26.43 0.19
CA ALA A 109 0.90 -27.14 0.88
C ALA A 109 0.80 -28.57 0.33
N PRO A 110 0.69 -29.60 1.17
CA PRO A 110 0.43 -30.96 0.71
C PRO A 110 -0.92 -30.93 -0.03
N SER A 111 -0.88 -31.24 -1.32
CA SER A 111 -2.05 -31.36 -2.19
C SER A 111 -3.03 -32.35 -1.55
N THR A 112 -4.01 -31.83 -0.82
CA THR A 112 -4.98 -32.64 -0.10
C THR A 112 -6.23 -32.70 -0.95
N LEU A 113 -6.60 -33.94 -1.32
CA LEU A 113 -7.76 -34.38 -2.11
C LEU A 113 -7.65 -34.12 -3.62
N ARG A 114 -7.24 -35.16 -4.36
CA ARG A 114 -7.52 -35.30 -5.80
C ARG A 114 -9.03 -35.58 -5.99
N PRO A 115 -9.82 -34.69 -6.59
CA PRO A 115 -11.12 -35.07 -7.13
C PRO A 115 -10.92 -35.73 -8.50
N SER A 116 -11.89 -36.58 -8.84
CA SER A 116 -12.01 -37.34 -10.09
C SER A 116 -11.57 -36.55 -11.34
N THR A 117 -10.72 -37.16 -12.17
CA THR A 117 -10.12 -36.62 -13.40
C THR A 117 -11.11 -36.06 -14.42
N LYS A 118 -12.41 -36.40 -14.33
CA LYS A 118 -13.42 -35.96 -15.29
C LYS A 118 -13.88 -34.51 -15.09
N ASN A 119 -13.91 -34.00 -13.85
CA ASN A 119 -14.37 -32.63 -13.58
C ASN A 119 -13.23 -31.60 -13.69
N ASN A 120 -11.97 -32.02 -13.59
CA ASN A 120 -10.82 -31.11 -13.58
C ASN A 120 -10.69 -30.29 -14.88
N GLN A 121 -11.08 -30.87 -16.03
CA GLN A 121 -11.04 -30.14 -17.30
C GLN A 121 -12.14 -29.07 -17.40
N GLU A 122 -13.30 -29.29 -16.79
CA GLU A 122 -14.38 -28.29 -16.73
C GLU A 122 -13.97 -27.12 -15.83
N PHE A 123 -13.41 -27.42 -14.65
CA PHE A 123 -12.88 -26.40 -13.75
C PHE A 123 -11.72 -25.62 -14.36
N GLN A 124 -10.82 -26.29 -15.11
CA GLN A 124 -9.76 -25.60 -15.85
C GLN A 124 -10.36 -24.61 -16.88
N LYS A 125 -11.35 -25.06 -17.67
CA LYS A 125 -12.04 -24.18 -18.63
C LYS A 125 -12.75 -23.02 -17.93
N GLU A 126 -13.33 -23.25 -16.75
CA GLU A 126 -13.98 -22.21 -15.95
C GLU A 126 -12.96 -21.19 -15.43
N ALA A 127 -11.83 -21.65 -14.89
CA ALA A 127 -10.74 -20.80 -14.45
C ALA A 127 -10.16 -19.95 -15.59
N ASP A 128 -9.89 -20.55 -16.75
CA ASP A 128 -9.40 -19.85 -17.94
C ASP A 128 -10.40 -18.81 -18.44
N ARG A 129 -11.71 -19.15 -18.45
CA ARG A 129 -12.78 -18.22 -18.82
C ARG A 129 -12.87 -17.04 -17.86
N LEU A 130 -12.80 -17.30 -16.55
CA LEU A 130 -12.87 -16.26 -15.53
C LEU A 130 -11.69 -15.29 -15.64
N ILE A 131 -10.47 -15.81 -15.76
CA ILE A 131 -9.27 -14.96 -15.93
C ILE A 131 -9.35 -14.14 -17.21
N ARG A 132 -9.82 -14.73 -18.32
CA ARG A 132 -10.04 -13.99 -19.57
C ARG A 132 -11.06 -12.85 -19.39
N ALA A 133 -12.19 -13.12 -18.74
CA ALA A 133 -13.20 -12.11 -18.45
C ALA A 133 -12.66 -10.98 -17.56
N ILE A 134 -11.85 -11.30 -16.54
CA ILE A 134 -11.18 -10.30 -15.69
C ILE A 134 -10.24 -9.42 -16.51
N MET A 135 -9.46 -10.02 -17.41
CA MET A 135 -8.54 -9.29 -18.29
C MET A 135 -9.30 -8.39 -19.27
N ASP A 136 -10.35 -8.88 -19.91
CA ASP A 136 -11.19 -8.11 -20.84
C ASP A 136 -11.87 -6.92 -20.14
N ASN A 137 -12.36 -7.15 -18.92
CA ASN A 137 -12.92 -6.08 -18.07
C ASN A 137 -11.88 -5.01 -17.75
N ARG A 138 -10.63 -5.41 -17.43
CA ARG A 138 -9.53 -4.46 -17.22
C ARG A 138 -9.16 -3.67 -18.47
N MET A 139 -9.21 -4.29 -19.64
CA MET A 139 -9.00 -3.59 -20.92
C MET A 139 -10.10 -2.55 -21.18
N CYS A 140 -11.31 -2.78 -20.66
CA CYS A 140 -12.42 -1.83 -20.65
C CYS A 140 -12.37 -0.80 -19.50
N GLY A 141 -11.30 -0.79 -18.69
CA GLY A 141 -11.12 0.13 -17.57
C GLY A 141 -11.91 -0.22 -16.29
N LYS A 142 -12.48 -1.42 -16.21
CA LYS A 142 -13.10 -1.94 -14.97
C LYS A 142 -12.03 -2.58 -14.09
N ASP A 143 -12.07 -2.29 -12.80
CA ASP A 143 -11.15 -2.88 -11.83
C ASP A 143 -11.60 -4.32 -11.49
N MET A 144 -10.63 -5.16 -11.10
CA MET A 144 -10.91 -6.50 -10.59
C MET A 144 -11.57 -6.40 -9.21
N THR A 145 -12.64 -7.17 -9.00
CA THR A 145 -13.37 -7.17 -7.73
C THR A 145 -12.82 -8.21 -6.76
N GLY A 146 -13.13 -8.06 -5.46
CA GLY A 146 -12.82 -9.08 -4.46
C GLY A 146 -13.49 -10.42 -4.75
N ASP A 147 -14.73 -10.38 -5.26
CA ASP A 147 -15.50 -11.57 -5.61
C ASP A 147 -14.85 -12.34 -6.77
N ASP A 148 -14.33 -11.64 -7.78
CA ASP A 148 -13.56 -12.26 -8.87
C ASP A 148 -12.33 -13.03 -8.33
N ILE A 149 -11.61 -12.43 -7.38
CA ILE A 149 -10.41 -13.02 -6.77
C ILE A 149 -10.78 -14.27 -5.94
N ILE A 150 -11.83 -14.17 -5.11
CA ILE A 150 -12.31 -15.28 -4.29
C ILE A 150 -12.80 -16.42 -5.18
N GLN A 151 -13.64 -16.13 -6.17
CA GLN A 151 -14.17 -17.14 -7.09
C GLN A 151 -13.05 -17.87 -7.81
N PHE A 152 -12.07 -17.13 -8.34
CA PHE A 152 -10.91 -17.72 -8.99
C PHE A 152 -10.13 -18.63 -8.04
N ARG A 153 -9.88 -18.18 -6.80
CA ARG A 153 -9.18 -18.98 -5.79
C ARG A 153 -9.94 -20.27 -5.45
N ARG A 154 -11.26 -20.20 -5.27
CA ARG A 154 -12.10 -21.38 -5.01
C ARG A 154 -11.99 -22.43 -6.10
N ILE A 155 -12.14 -22.02 -7.36
CA ILE A 155 -12.03 -22.93 -8.51
C ILE A 155 -10.67 -23.62 -8.50
N CYS A 156 -9.59 -22.85 -8.37
CA CYS A 156 -8.24 -23.40 -8.42
C CYS A 156 -7.90 -24.27 -7.22
N LYS A 157 -8.41 -23.94 -6.02
CA LYS A 157 -8.20 -24.76 -4.82
C LYS A 157 -8.90 -26.12 -4.91
N VAL A 158 -10.13 -26.16 -5.43
CA VAL A 158 -10.90 -27.40 -5.56
C VAL A 158 -10.35 -28.32 -6.64
N SER A 159 -9.81 -27.76 -7.72
CA SER A 159 -9.45 -28.52 -8.93
C SER A 159 -7.95 -28.63 -9.21
N ASP A 160 -7.10 -27.95 -8.43
CA ASP A 160 -5.68 -27.70 -8.75
C ASP A 160 -5.46 -27.10 -10.15
N ALA A 161 -6.46 -26.36 -10.66
CA ALA A 161 -6.36 -25.68 -11.94
C ALA A 161 -5.24 -24.63 -11.90
N ARG A 162 -4.49 -24.55 -13.01
CA ARG A 162 -3.40 -23.59 -13.20
C ARG A 162 -3.65 -22.82 -14.48
N VAL A 163 -3.77 -21.51 -14.37
CA VAL A 163 -4.04 -20.64 -15.50
C VAL A 163 -2.75 -19.97 -15.95
N HIS A 164 -2.38 -20.22 -17.19
CA HIS A 164 -1.26 -19.54 -17.81
C HIS A 164 -1.66 -18.12 -18.21
N ILE A 165 -0.89 -17.13 -17.77
CA ILE A 165 -1.06 -15.72 -18.14
C ILE A 165 0.15 -15.30 -18.98
N ASP A 166 -0.10 -15.09 -20.28
CA ASP A 166 0.91 -14.84 -21.31
C ASP A 166 1.86 -13.70 -20.96
N THR A 167 1.32 -12.59 -20.42
CA THR A 167 2.14 -11.43 -20.08
C THR A 167 2.49 -11.40 -18.60
N ALA A 168 3.79 -11.31 -18.29
CA ALA A 168 4.27 -11.17 -16.92
C ALA A 168 3.65 -9.94 -16.21
N ASN A 169 3.41 -8.85 -16.96
CA ASN A 169 2.79 -7.65 -16.42
C ASN A 169 1.32 -7.86 -16.02
N ALA A 170 0.53 -8.60 -16.81
CA ALA A 170 -0.85 -8.90 -16.44
C ALA A 170 -0.89 -9.81 -15.21
N ARG A 171 -0.02 -10.83 -15.17
CA ARG A 171 0.12 -11.75 -14.04
C ARG A 171 0.50 -11.04 -12.75
N ASP A 172 1.55 -10.23 -12.78
CA ASP A 172 1.98 -9.42 -11.64
C ASP A 172 0.89 -8.44 -11.21
N SER A 173 0.20 -7.83 -12.16
CA SER A 173 -0.82 -6.85 -11.84
C SER A 173 -2.09 -7.47 -11.27
N LEU A 174 -2.47 -8.67 -11.72
CA LEU A 174 -3.51 -9.49 -11.09
C LEU A 174 -3.10 -9.79 -9.65
N TYR A 175 -1.88 -10.31 -9.47
CA TYR A 175 -1.37 -10.68 -8.15
C TYR A 175 -1.30 -9.48 -7.20
N ARG A 176 -0.81 -8.31 -7.64
CA ARG A 176 -0.79 -7.07 -6.84
C ARG A 176 -2.20 -6.66 -6.39
N ALA A 177 -3.18 -6.72 -7.28
CA ALA A 177 -4.56 -6.39 -6.93
C ALA A 177 -5.16 -7.40 -5.94
N SER A 178 -4.80 -8.68 -6.05
CA SER A 178 -5.17 -9.69 -5.05
C SER A 178 -4.49 -9.46 -3.70
N VAL A 179 -3.22 -9.08 -3.67
CA VAL A 179 -2.52 -8.69 -2.43
C VAL A 179 -3.20 -7.48 -1.79
N ASP A 180 -3.54 -6.45 -2.57
CA ASP A 180 -4.26 -5.28 -2.08
C ASP A 180 -5.63 -5.63 -1.49
N PHE A 181 -6.38 -6.54 -2.15
CA PHE A 181 -7.62 -7.08 -1.63
C PHE A 181 -7.41 -7.78 -0.28
N VAL A 182 -6.43 -8.69 -0.19
CA VAL A 182 -6.11 -9.43 1.04
C VAL A 182 -5.75 -8.48 2.18
N LEU A 183 -4.84 -7.53 1.96
CA LEU A 183 -4.44 -6.56 2.98
C LEU A 183 -5.60 -5.69 3.44
N ASN A 184 -6.48 -5.27 2.51
CA ASN A 184 -7.69 -4.51 2.86
C ASN A 184 -8.66 -5.35 3.72
N SER A 185 -8.91 -6.61 3.34
CA SER A 185 -9.78 -7.54 4.07
C SER A 185 -9.28 -7.83 5.48
N CYS A 186 -7.97 -8.06 5.65
CA CYS A 186 -7.35 -8.22 6.97
C CYS A 186 -7.52 -6.95 7.80
N SER A 187 -7.26 -5.77 7.21
CA SER A 187 -7.32 -4.49 7.92
C SER A 187 -8.74 -4.05 8.31
N SER A 188 -9.77 -4.52 7.61
CA SER A 188 -11.18 -4.22 7.91
C SER A 188 -11.70 -5.04 9.10
N SER A 189 -11.04 -6.16 9.40
CA SER A 189 -11.38 -7.10 10.47
C SER A 189 -10.53 -6.90 11.73
N ALA A 190 -9.83 -5.77 11.84
CA ALA A 190 -8.84 -5.49 12.90
C ALA A 190 -9.41 -5.39 14.33
N SER A 191 -10.72 -5.63 14.51
CA SER A 191 -11.39 -5.62 15.81
C SER A 191 -11.30 -6.96 16.57
N SER A 192 -10.79 -8.04 15.97
CA SER A 192 -10.67 -9.36 16.62
C SER A 192 -9.23 -9.79 16.87
N SER A 193 -8.99 -10.50 17.98
CA SER A 193 -7.68 -11.07 18.34
C SER A 193 -7.23 -12.26 17.48
N THR A 194 -8.11 -12.78 16.62
CA THR A 194 -7.82 -13.89 15.71
C THR A 194 -7.39 -13.35 14.35
N ILE A 195 -6.39 -13.99 13.73
CA ILE A 195 -5.98 -13.70 12.35
C ILE A 195 -7.20 -13.84 11.42
N PRO A 196 -7.57 -12.80 10.66
CA PRO A 196 -8.69 -12.86 9.73
C PRO A 196 -8.47 -13.94 8.68
N GLN A 197 -9.50 -14.74 8.42
CA GLN A 197 -9.50 -15.68 7.31
C GLN A 197 -10.10 -15.04 6.06
N ILE A 198 -9.63 -15.48 4.91
CA ILE A 198 -10.14 -15.06 3.59
C ILE A 198 -10.68 -16.31 2.93
N ASP A 199 -12.00 -16.39 2.81
CA ASP A 199 -12.67 -17.56 2.27
C ASP A 199 -12.26 -18.86 3.00
N ASP A 200 -12.29 -18.82 4.33
CA ASP A 200 -11.87 -19.89 5.24
C ASP A 200 -10.38 -20.31 5.09
N GLU A 201 -9.55 -19.46 4.49
CA GLU A 201 -8.09 -19.66 4.37
C GLU A 201 -7.28 -18.66 5.18
N ASP A 202 -6.13 -19.10 5.71
CA ASP A 202 -5.10 -18.19 6.23
C ASP A 202 -4.62 -17.27 5.08
N PRO A 203 -4.45 -15.95 5.31
CA PRO A 203 -4.07 -15.01 4.25
C PRO A 203 -2.77 -15.37 3.51
N ARG A 204 -1.81 -16.00 4.18
CA ARG A 204 -0.55 -16.46 3.57
C ARG A 204 -0.79 -17.67 2.67
N GLN A 205 -1.64 -18.59 3.10
CA GLN A 205 -2.06 -19.75 2.30
C GLN A 205 -2.86 -19.33 1.07
N PHE A 206 -3.76 -18.36 1.23
CA PHE A 206 -4.53 -17.78 0.14
C PHE A 206 -3.58 -17.19 -0.93
N LEU A 207 -2.64 -16.34 -0.53
CA LEU A 207 -1.73 -15.65 -1.45
C LEU A 207 -0.69 -16.57 -2.10
N SER A 208 -0.17 -17.56 -1.37
CA SER A 208 0.76 -18.55 -1.93
C SER A 208 0.06 -19.50 -2.89
N GLY A 209 -1.14 -19.95 -2.54
CA GLY A 209 -1.97 -20.77 -3.40
C GLY A 209 -2.40 -20.04 -4.67
N LEU A 210 -2.80 -18.77 -4.56
CA LEU A 210 -3.10 -17.93 -5.74
C LEU A 210 -1.87 -17.77 -6.64
N ALA A 211 -0.68 -17.54 -6.06
CA ALA A 211 0.57 -17.44 -6.83
C ALA A 211 0.84 -18.73 -7.63
N ASN A 212 0.62 -19.89 -7.01
CA ASN A 212 0.73 -21.19 -7.68
C ASN A 212 -0.31 -21.34 -8.81
N SER A 213 -1.57 -20.94 -8.57
CA SER A 213 -2.65 -21.01 -9.57
C SER A 213 -2.41 -20.17 -10.83
N ILE A 214 -1.60 -19.11 -10.75
CA ILE A 214 -1.26 -18.25 -11.90
C ILE A 214 0.19 -18.44 -12.38
N GLU A 215 0.89 -19.47 -11.88
CA GLU A 215 2.27 -19.77 -12.23
C GLU A 215 3.24 -18.60 -11.95
N LEU A 216 3.04 -17.90 -10.82
CA LEU A 216 3.96 -16.87 -10.34
C LEU A 216 4.99 -17.51 -9.41
N GLN A 217 6.28 -17.23 -9.65
CA GLN A 217 7.37 -17.72 -8.80
C GLN A 217 7.18 -17.25 -7.35
N ASN A 218 7.31 -18.16 -6.37
CA ASN A 218 7.09 -17.87 -4.96
C ASN A 218 7.97 -16.71 -4.45
N ILE A 219 9.24 -16.64 -4.84
CA ILE A 219 10.15 -15.56 -4.44
C ILE A 219 9.61 -14.21 -4.94
N ARG A 220 9.19 -14.14 -6.21
CA ARG A 220 8.60 -12.93 -6.80
C ARG A 220 7.28 -12.55 -6.12
N ALA A 221 6.44 -13.54 -5.81
CA ALA A 221 5.17 -13.35 -5.12
C ALA A 221 5.39 -12.80 -3.71
N ALA A 222 6.28 -13.42 -2.92
CA ALA A 222 6.66 -12.98 -1.58
C ALA A 222 7.22 -11.55 -1.56
N ARG A 223 8.02 -11.19 -2.57
CA ARG A 223 8.53 -9.83 -2.73
C ARG A 223 7.42 -8.81 -3.02
N ILE A 224 6.44 -9.17 -3.84
CA ILE A 224 5.27 -8.30 -4.09
C ILE A 224 4.48 -8.08 -2.79
N VAL A 225 4.27 -9.13 -1.99
CA VAL A 225 3.60 -9.02 -0.69
C VAL A 225 4.39 -8.12 0.26
N SER A 226 5.69 -8.36 0.40
CA SER A 226 6.56 -7.58 1.30
C SER A 226 6.59 -6.09 0.93
N ALA A 227 6.69 -5.79 -0.37
CA ALA A 227 6.63 -4.42 -0.87
C ALA A 227 5.25 -3.77 -0.61
N ALA A 228 4.15 -4.52 -0.75
CA ALA A 228 2.82 -4.02 -0.47
C ALA A 228 2.62 -3.76 1.03
N VAL A 229 3.07 -4.66 1.90
CA VAL A 229 3.07 -4.48 3.36
C VAL A 229 3.81 -3.20 3.73
N ALA A 230 5.01 -2.98 3.19
CA ALA A 230 5.78 -1.76 3.45
C ALA A 230 5.07 -0.48 2.98
N ALA A 231 4.50 -0.50 1.77
CA ALA A 231 3.72 0.62 1.26
C ALA A 231 2.51 0.94 2.14
N ARG A 232 1.81 -0.08 2.66
CA ARG A 232 0.69 0.08 3.59
C ARG A 232 1.12 0.58 4.95
N THR A 233 2.19 0.04 5.53
CA THR A 233 2.77 0.51 6.80
C THR A 233 3.09 2.00 6.74
N ARG A 234 3.74 2.45 5.66
CA ARG A 234 3.96 3.89 5.40
C ARG A 234 2.65 4.67 5.39
N SER A 235 1.68 4.23 4.60
CA SER A 235 0.41 4.92 4.41
C SER A 235 -0.36 5.06 5.73
N TRP A 236 -0.41 3.98 6.52
CA TRP A 236 -1.09 3.96 7.82
C TRP A 236 -0.43 4.85 8.86
N PHE A 237 0.90 4.93 8.91
CA PHE A 237 1.57 5.91 9.78
C PHE A 237 1.24 7.35 9.41
N LEU A 238 1.26 7.68 8.10
CA LEU A 238 0.91 9.03 7.64
C LEU A 238 -0.57 9.36 7.90
N GLN A 239 -1.46 8.39 7.71
CA GLN A 239 -2.88 8.56 7.98
C GLN A 239 -3.15 8.72 9.49
N ALA A 240 -2.51 7.89 10.33
CA ALA A 240 -2.62 7.99 11.78
C ALA A 240 -2.14 9.37 12.27
N TRP A 241 -1.02 9.87 11.72
CA TRP A 241 -0.54 11.21 12.04
C TRP A 241 -1.53 12.30 11.62
N ALA A 242 -2.10 12.20 10.42
CA ALA A 242 -3.10 13.15 9.95
C ALA A 242 -4.35 13.19 10.85
N LEU A 243 -4.79 12.03 11.33
CA LEU A 243 -5.93 11.89 12.25
C LEU A 243 -5.61 12.43 13.65
N GLU A 244 -4.40 12.17 14.15
CA GLU A 244 -3.93 12.72 15.42
C GLU A 244 -3.89 14.25 15.40
N MET A 245 -3.42 14.85 14.29
CA MET A 245 -3.44 16.32 14.10
C MET A 245 -4.86 16.89 13.98
N GLN A 246 -5.84 16.08 13.59
CA GLN A 246 -7.25 16.46 13.56
C GLN A 246 -7.94 16.27 14.92
N GLY A 247 -7.22 15.76 15.93
CA GLY A 247 -7.79 15.43 17.24
C GLY A 247 -8.63 14.14 17.24
N ASN A 248 -8.61 13.36 16.15
CA ASN A 248 -9.36 12.11 16.04
C ASN A 248 -8.49 10.92 16.46
N ARG A 249 -8.17 10.88 17.76
CA ARG A 249 -7.29 9.86 18.35
C ARG A 249 -7.83 8.44 18.15
N ALA A 250 -9.15 8.24 18.27
CA ALA A 250 -9.76 6.92 18.11
C ALA A 250 -9.52 6.35 16.70
N GLU A 251 -9.72 7.13 15.65
CA GLU A 251 -9.42 6.70 14.28
C GLU A 251 -7.92 6.54 14.05
N ALA A 252 -7.08 7.39 14.64
CA ALA A 252 -5.62 7.24 14.54
C ALA A 252 -5.16 5.88 15.10
N LEU A 253 -5.71 5.47 16.26
CA LEU A 253 -5.44 4.16 16.87
C LEU A 253 -5.94 3.00 16.00
N MET A 254 -7.11 3.14 15.37
CA MET A 254 -7.60 2.14 14.42
C MET A 254 -6.64 1.96 13.23
N GLU A 255 -6.06 3.04 12.70
CA GLU A 255 -5.05 2.96 11.62
C GLU A 255 -3.75 2.30 12.11
N LEU A 256 -3.28 2.64 13.30
CA LEU A 256 -2.09 2.02 13.90
C LEU A 256 -2.26 0.52 14.15
N THR A 257 -3.46 0.09 14.55
CA THR A 257 -3.77 -1.33 14.80
C THR A 257 -3.64 -2.18 13.54
N LYS A 258 -3.91 -1.61 12.35
CA LYS A 258 -3.72 -2.30 11.06
C LYS A 258 -2.26 -2.67 10.82
N ILE A 259 -1.32 -1.82 11.26
CA ILE A 259 0.13 -2.09 11.15
C ILE A 259 0.48 -3.31 11.99
N SER A 260 0.07 -3.34 13.25
CA SER A 260 0.33 -4.48 14.15
C SER A 260 -0.22 -5.78 13.58
N LEU A 261 -1.47 -5.77 13.10
CA LEU A 261 -2.11 -6.95 12.52
C LEU A 261 -1.38 -7.43 11.25
N ILE A 262 -1.08 -6.53 10.31
CA ILE A 262 -0.37 -6.94 9.09
C ILE A 262 1.04 -7.42 9.37
N HIS A 263 1.77 -6.81 10.31
CA HIS A 263 3.09 -7.28 10.72
C HIS A 263 3.02 -8.63 11.46
N GLN A 264 1.89 -8.98 12.07
CA GLN A 264 1.67 -10.30 12.66
C GLN A 264 1.45 -11.37 11.56
N ILE A 265 0.70 -11.02 10.51
CA ILE A 265 0.37 -11.94 9.41
C ILE A 265 1.56 -12.11 8.45
N PHE A 266 2.17 -10.99 8.07
CA PHE A 266 3.29 -10.91 7.12
C PHE A 266 4.47 -10.19 7.79
N PRO A 267 5.16 -10.85 8.75
CA PRO A 267 6.24 -10.22 9.50
C PRO A 267 7.37 -9.80 8.56
N PRO A 268 7.69 -8.49 8.47
CA PRO A 268 8.86 -8.03 7.74
C PRO A 268 10.13 -8.61 8.37
N THR A 269 11.09 -9.00 7.53
CA THR A 269 12.41 -9.42 7.99
C THR A 269 13.07 -8.27 8.75
N GLU A 270 13.80 -8.62 9.82
CA GLU A 270 14.57 -7.64 10.58
C GLU A 270 15.60 -6.94 9.69
N SER A 271 15.72 -5.63 9.84
CA SER A 271 16.60 -4.78 9.02
C SER A 271 16.36 -4.96 7.51
N SER A 272 15.10 -5.14 7.12
CA SER A 272 14.72 -5.30 5.71
C SER A 272 14.84 -3.99 4.92
N PRO A 273 15.26 -4.05 3.65
CA PRO A 273 15.33 -2.86 2.79
C PRO A 273 13.94 -2.21 2.63
N GLU A 274 12.87 -2.99 2.69
CA GLU A 274 11.50 -2.47 2.66
C GLU A 274 11.20 -1.55 3.85
N MET A 275 11.55 -1.94 5.08
CA MET A 275 11.33 -1.10 6.27
C MET A 275 12.26 0.11 6.29
N GLU A 276 13.49 -0.02 5.78
CA GLU A 276 14.41 1.12 5.60
C GLU A 276 13.83 2.17 4.63
N MET A 277 13.21 1.72 3.53
CA MET A 277 12.52 2.61 2.60
C MET A 277 11.30 3.30 3.23
N VAL A 278 10.56 2.59 4.09
CA VAL A 278 9.45 3.19 4.86
C VAL A 278 9.98 4.30 5.76
N ALA A 279 11.02 4.03 6.55
CA ALA A 279 11.65 4.99 7.44
C ALA A 279 12.11 6.24 6.69
N HIS A 280 12.94 6.07 5.65
CA HIS A 280 13.45 7.17 4.84
C HIS A 280 12.34 8.04 4.26
N GLY A 281 11.26 7.42 3.79
CA GLY A 281 10.20 8.22 3.26
C GLY A 281 9.37 8.88 4.38
N LEU A 282 9.19 8.27 5.55
CA LEU A 282 8.46 8.90 6.67
C LEU A 282 9.22 10.13 7.16
N GLU A 283 10.56 10.09 7.15
CA GLU A 283 11.42 11.24 7.46
C GLU A 283 11.15 12.47 6.58
N LYS A 284 10.68 12.25 5.34
CA LYS A 284 10.30 13.36 4.44
C LYS A 284 9.05 14.11 4.88
N HIS A 285 8.23 13.51 5.75
CA HIS A 285 6.93 14.05 6.16
C HIS A 285 6.80 14.25 7.67
N LEU A 286 7.56 13.50 8.47
CA LEU A 286 7.46 13.44 9.93
C LEU A 286 8.80 13.77 10.59
N ARG A 287 8.75 14.65 11.58
CA ARG A 287 9.90 14.93 12.46
C ARG A 287 10.16 13.75 13.40
N LEU A 288 11.38 13.68 13.94
CA LEU A 288 11.76 12.65 14.91
C LEU A 288 10.78 12.57 16.10
N GLU A 289 10.38 13.72 16.65
CA GLU A 289 9.42 13.80 17.76
C GLU A 289 8.05 13.21 17.38
N GLN A 290 7.59 13.44 16.15
CA GLN A 290 6.30 12.95 15.66
C GLN A 290 6.35 11.43 15.46
N ARG A 291 7.48 10.90 14.97
CA ARG A 291 7.72 9.45 14.86
C ARG A 291 7.75 8.78 16.23
N LYS A 292 8.40 9.40 17.23
CA LYS A 292 8.37 8.95 18.63
C LYS A 292 6.96 9.00 19.22
N HIS A 293 6.17 10.02 18.90
CA HIS A 293 4.76 10.10 19.32
C HIS A 293 3.95 8.93 18.77
N LEU A 294 4.02 8.68 17.46
CA LEU A 294 3.34 7.54 16.84
C LEU A 294 3.78 6.19 17.43
N PHE A 295 5.07 6.04 17.76
CA PHE A 295 5.58 4.86 18.45
C PHE A 295 4.92 4.67 19.81
N ASN A 296 4.82 5.73 20.62
CA ASN A 296 4.18 5.68 21.92
C ASN A 296 2.68 5.37 21.81
N LEU A 297 1.99 5.94 20.82
CA LEU A 297 0.58 5.63 20.55
C LEU A 297 0.38 4.16 20.19
N LEU A 298 1.26 3.62 19.34
CA LEU A 298 1.25 2.21 18.97
C LEU A 298 1.48 1.33 20.20
N ALA A 299 2.41 1.72 21.07
CA ALA A 299 2.75 1.00 22.29
C ALA A 299 1.61 0.96 23.32
N GLU A 300 0.88 2.08 23.45
CA GLU A 300 -0.25 2.24 24.37
C GLU A 300 -1.41 1.29 24.04
N PHE A 301 -1.67 1.04 22.75
CA PHE A 301 -2.85 0.31 22.30
C PHE A 301 -2.56 -1.14 21.88
N CYS A 302 -1.41 -1.39 21.25
CA CYS A 302 -1.04 -2.74 20.77
C CYS A 302 -0.09 -3.48 21.73
N GLY A 303 0.29 -2.88 22.86
CA GLY A 303 1.40 -3.35 23.68
C GLY A 303 2.75 -3.08 23.01
N SER A 304 3.81 -3.80 23.40
CA SER A 304 5.16 -3.60 22.83
C SER A 304 5.11 -3.62 21.29
N PRO A 305 5.45 -2.52 20.60
CA PRO A 305 5.50 -2.50 19.14
C PRO A 305 6.47 -3.56 18.62
N SER A 306 6.16 -4.13 17.46
CA SER A 306 7.08 -5.07 16.81
C SER A 306 8.39 -4.36 16.44
N LYS A 307 9.49 -5.11 16.41
CA LYS A 307 10.78 -4.59 15.97
C LYS A 307 10.66 -3.96 14.57
N SER A 308 9.97 -4.63 13.65
CA SER A 308 9.66 -4.13 12.31
C SER A 308 8.93 -2.78 12.28
N ALA A 309 7.98 -2.54 13.18
CA ALA A 309 7.32 -1.23 13.31
C ALA A 309 8.29 -0.14 13.84
N THR A 310 9.22 -0.53 14.70
CA THR A 310 10.27 0.36 15.23
C THR A 310 11.26 0.77 14.13
N GLU A 311 11.69 -0.18 13.28
CA GLU A 311 12.55 0.12 12.13
C GLU A 311 11.81 0.95 11.09
N ALA A 312 10.52 0.65 10.82
CA ALA A 312 9.70 1.44 9.91
C ALA A 312 9.58 2.91 10.34
N LEU A 313 9.56 3.19 11.64
CA LEU A 313 9.60 4.56 12.18
C LEU A 313 11.01 5.17 12.19
N GLY A 314 12.04 4.42 11.82
CA GLY A 314 13.44 4.86 11.85
C GLY A 314 13.93 5.17 13.26
N LEU A 315 13.43 4.44 14.27
CA LEU A 315 13.78 4.64 15.68
C LEU A 315 14.83 3.66 16.20
N ILE A 316 15.30 2.73 15.36
CA ILE A 316 16.44 1.89 15.71
C ILE A 316 17.69 2.76 15.74
N THR A 317 18.33 2.79 16.92
CA THR A 317 19.71 3.25 17.06
C THR A 317 20.59 2.38 16.18
N LYS A 318 21.09 2.94 15.07
CA LYS A 318 22.24 2.35 14.37
C LYS A 318 23.32 2.15 15.43
N PRO A 319 23.93 0.97 15.57
CA PRO A 319 25.11 0.84 16.41
C PRO A 319 26.12 1.88 15.91
N SER A 320 26.40 2.87 16.74
CA SER A 320 27.47 3.81 16.48
C SER A 320 28.74 3.00 16.35
N VAL A 321 29.46 3.16 15.24
CA VAL A 321 30.78 2.57 14.96
C VAL A 321 31.84 3.19 15.89
N VAL A 322 31.61 3.20 17.21
CA VAL A 322 32.47 3.86 18.20
C VAL A 322 32.99 2.89 19.26
N GLU A 323 32.67 1.59 19.18
CA GLU A 323 33.20 0.59 20.14
C GLU A 323 34.31 -0.33 19.58
N ASP A 324 34.92 -0.01 18.43
CA ASP A 324 36.08 -0.76 17.91
C ASP A 324 37.43 -0.01 18.04
N ILE A 325 37.56 0.96 18.95
CA ILE A 325 38.85 1.64 19.25
C ILE A 325 39.35 1.37 20.69
N ILE A 326 38.73 0.46 21.44
CA ILE A 326 39.30 0.03 22.73
C ILE A 326 39.37 -1.50 22.76
N ASN A 327 40.37 -2.02 22.06
CA ASN A 327 41.11 -3.23 22.43
C ASN A 327 42.56 -3.04 22.00
#